data_AF-A0A356GF29-F1
#
_entry.id   AF-A0A356GF29-F1
#
_cell.length_a   1.000
_cell.length_b   1.000
_cell.length_c   1.000
_cell.angle_alpha   90.00
_cell.angle_beta   90.00
_cell.angle_gamma   90.00
#
_symmetry.space_group_name_H-M   'P 1'
#
loop_
_entity.id
_entity.type
_entity.pdbx_description
1 polymer ?
#
loop_
_entity_poly.entity_id
_entity_poly.type
_entity_poly.pdbx_seq_one_letter_code
_entity_poly.pdbx_strand_id
1 'polypeptide(L)'
;MDKPKWYRKFLIVLLIVIFSPLIIVGIVIGGIYTAFRMPKMKREYKNSRYYADFGRKFTADILYSPEYRFYNGAVSRNLPIKYIRQETNGFEYFIYDDTLYLFPDFDGIDYIEDKFEWMVDYDGDADFFDKRFDSMLSKLENRFSYPIRVLAERRMFYRMNLSGMDIPESIFITQSYDDAFENDASPLKMIVPQSTEELYGMMLETPDLCGRFELDKSAGSITWNLSENIVIEIGVDPPECYIGINKSHGGKVGGEITHLHPSVFEIYDEICKIGRRGNVTVLRASPVGSALLYAGRKDVCPYPREKKLLLGKYYYLEAR
;
A
#
# COMPACT_ATOMS: atom_id res chain seq x y z
N MET A 1 49.03 -7.42 4.60
CA MET A 1 47.82 -8.28 4.74
C MET A 1 47.92 -9.01 6.08
N ASP A 2 47.29 -8.48 7.12
CA ASP A 2 47.28 -9.10 8.45
C ASP A 2 46.41 -10.35 8.45
N LYS A 3 47.02 -11.50 8.75
CA LYS A 3 46.27 -12.75 8.96
C LYS A 3 45.42 -12.58 10.22
N PRO A 4 44.09 -12.82 10.17
CA PRO A 4 43.25 -12.71 11.37
C PRO A 4 43.76 -13.69 12.43
N LYS A 5 44.17 -13.13 13.58
CA LYS A 5 44.75 -13.90 14.69
C LYS A 5 43.76 -14.97 15.16
N TRP A 6 44.26 -16.17 15.44
CA TRP A 6 43.50 -17.40 15.69
C TRP A 6 42.37 -17.26 16.73
N TYR A 7 42.56 -16.43 17.76
CA TYR A 7 41.55 -16.16 18.78
C TYR A 7 40.28 -15.50 18.22
N ARG A 8 40.38 -14.73 17.13
CA ARG A 8 39.24 -14.08 16.48
C ARG A 8 38.37 -15.11 15.75
N LYS A 9 39.00 -16.13 15.15
CA LYS A 9 38.29 -17.28 14.55
C LYS A 9 37.61 -18.13 15.63
N PHE A 10 38.29 -18.37 16.75
CA PHE A 10 37.71 -19.09 17.89
C PHE A 10 36.49 -18.37 18.48
N LEU A 11 36.57 -17.04 18.62
CA LEU A 11 35.45 -16.22 19.12
C LEU A 11 34.22 -16.28 18.21
N ILE A 12 34.41 -16.24 16.88
CA ILE A 12 33.32 -16.38 15.90
C ILE A 12 32.66 -17.75 16.02
N VAL A 13 33.46 -18.83 16.10
CA VAL A 13 32.93 -20.20 16.26
C VAL A 13 32.14 -20.34 17.56
N LEU A 14 32.67 -19.79 18.67
CA LEU A 14 31.98 -19.80 19.97
C LEU A 14 30.64 -19.06 19.90
N LEU A 15 30.60 -17.88 19.26
CA LEU A 15 29.37 -17.11 19.05
C LEU A 15 28.36 -17.91 18.21
N ILE A 16 28.78 -18.55 17.12
CA ILE A 16 27.89 -19.40 16.30
C ILE A 16 27.32 -20.54 17.14
N VAL A 17 28.13 -21.21 17.97
CA VAL A 17 27.64 -22.30 18.84
C VAL A 17 26.63 -21.78 19.86
N ILE A 18 26.93 -20.66 20.53
CA ILE A 18 26.04 -20.05 21.53
C ILE A 18 24.71 -19.60 20.91
N PHE A 19 24.75 -18.97 19.73
CA PHE A 19 23.57 -18.49 19.03
C PHE A 19 22.89 -19.55 18.15
N SER A 20 23.50 -20.72 17.95
CA SER A 20 22.94 -21.79 17.09
C SER A 20 21.52 -22.21 17.47
N PRO A 21 21.12 -22.31 18.75
CA PRO A 21 19.73 -22.62 19.09
C PRO A 21 18.77 -21.51 18.66
N LEU A 22 19.15 -20.24 18.80
CA LEU A 22 18.36 -19.09 18.37
C LEU A 22 18.26 -19.02 16.84
N ILE A 23 19.34 -19.31 16.12
CA ILE A 23 19.34 -19.41 14.65
C ILE A 23 18.41 -20.53 14.20
N ILE A 24 18.49 -21.71 14.82
CA ILE A 24 17.62 -22.85 14.50
C ILE A 24 16.16 -22.51 14.78
N VAL A 25 15.85 -21.92 15.94
CA VAL A 25 14.49 -21.46 16.27
C VAL A 25 13.99 -20.44 15.25
N GLY A 26 14.81 -19.47 14.84
CA GLY A 26 14.48 -18.50 13.80
C GLY A 26 14.17 -19.16 12.45
N ILE A 27 14.99 -20.13 12.02
CA ILE A 27 14.76 -20.90 10.79
C ILE A 27 13.45 -21.71 10.87
N VAL A 28 13.18 -22.36 12.01
CA VAL A 28 11.95 -23.13 12.21
C VAL A 28 10.72 -22.23 12.18
N ILE A 29 10.75 -21.09 12.87
CA ILE A 29 9.65 -20.11 12.86
C ILE A 29 9.45 -19.54 11.45
N GLY A 30 10.53 -19.15 10.76
CA GLY A 30 10.47 -18.66 9.39
C GLY A 30 9.95 -19.72 8.40
N GLY A 31 10.35 -20.98 8.57
CA GLY A 31 9.87 -22.12 7.80
C GLY A 31 8.39 -22.41 8.03
N ILE A 32 7.93 -22.37 9.28
CA ILE A 32 6.51 -22.49 9.63
C ILE A 32 5.71 -21.33 9.02
N TYR A 33 6.18 -20.10 9.20
CA TYR A 33 5.53 -18.91 8.67
C TYR A 33 5.38 -18.98 7.15
N THR A 34 6.44 -19.32 6.42
CA THR A 34 6.38 -19.51 4.96
C THR A 34 5.48 -20.67 4.56
N ALA A 35 5.50 -21.79 5.29
CA ALA A 35 4.65 -22.96 5.03
C ALA A 35 3.15 -22.66 5.20
N PHE A 36 2.76 -21.73 6.06
CA PHE A 36 1.36 -21.29 6.20
C PHE A 36 1.01 -20.10 5.29
N ARG A 37 1.95 -19.17 5.05
CA ARG A 37 1.74 -17.98 4.22
C ARG A 37 1.60 -18.35 2.74
N MET A 38 2.47 -19.21 2.22
CA MET A 38 2.48 -19.56 0.78
C MET A 38 1.17 -20.23 0.31
N PRO A 39 0.59 -21.22 1.02
CA PRO A 39 -0.71 -21.77 0.64
C PRO A 39 -1.83 -20.73 0.71
N LYS A 40 -1.81 -19.82 1.69
CA LYS A 40 -2.79 -18.74 1.80
C LYS A 40 -2.71 -17.80 0.60
N MET A 41 -1.51 -17.32 0.27
CA MET A 41 -1.28 -16.46 -0.90
C MET A 41 -1.66 -17.15 -2.21
N LYS A 42 -1.29 -18.42 -2.38
CA LYS A 42 -1.67 -19.19 -3.56
C LYS A 42 -3.18 -19.35 -3.68
N ARG A 43 -3.89 -19.55 -2.58
CA ARG A 43 -5.35 -19.64 -2.55
C ARG A 43 -5.99 -18.30 -2.91
N GLU A 44 -5.47 -17.21 -2.37
CA GLU A 44 -5.92 -15.85 -2.68
C GLU A 44 -5.76 -15.55 -4.17
N TYR A 45 -4.56 -15.78 -4.72
CA TYR A 45 -4.29 -15.65 -6.15
C TYR A 45 -5.25 -16.47 -7.01
N LYS A 46 -5.46 -17.77 -6.67
CA LYS A 46 -6.37 -18.65 -7.43
C LYS A 46 -7.84 -18.23 -7.37
N ASN A 47 -8.22 -17.45 -6.36
CA ASN A 47 -9.58 -16.93 -6.22
C ASN A 47 -9.74 -15.53 -6.86
N SER A 48 -8.66 -14.94 -7.37
CA SER A 48 -8.66 -13.60 -7.97
C SER A 48 -9.25 -13.60 -9.38
N ARG A 49 -9.71 -12.43 -9.82
CA ARG A 49 -10.18 -12.23 -11.19
C ARG A 49 -9.02 -12.28 -12.18
N TYR A 50 -7.87 -11.73 -11.81
CA TYR A 50 -6.64 -11.80 -12.61
C TYR A 50 -6.26 -13.25 -12.98
N TYR A 51 -6.33 -14.19 -12.03
CA TYR A 51 -6.09 -15.61 -12.33
C TYR A 51 -7.16 -16.20 -13.24
N ALA A 52 -8.44 -15.86 -13.02
CA ALA A 52 -9.54 -16.38 -13.83
C ALA A 52 -9.41 -15.97 -15.31
N ASP A 53 -8.96 -14.75 -15.58
CA ASP A 53 -8.89 -14.19 -16.94
C ASP A 53 -7.56 -14.49 -17.65
N PHE A 54 -6.42 -14.59 -16.93
CA PHE A 54 -5.09 -14.79 -17.54
C PHE A 54 -4.42 -16.13 -17.22
N GLY A 55 -4.84 -16.85 -16.18
CA GLY A 55 -4.35 -18.19 -15.86
C GLY A 55 -2.84 -18.31 -15.56
N ARG A 56 -2.14 -17.21 -15.21
CA ARG A 56 -0.68 -17.24 -14.96
C ARG A 56 -0.31 -18.21 -13.84
N LYS A 57 0.90 -18.77 -13.91
CA LYS A 57 1.45 -19.58 -12.82
C LYS A 57 1.67 -18.70 -11.59
N PHE A 58 1.32 -19.22 -10.42
CA PHE A 58 1.59 -18.57 -9.15
C PHE A 58 3.10 -18.45 -8.92
N THR A 59 3.56 -17.23 -8.60
CA THR A 59 4.88 -16.92 -8.05
C THR A 59 4.72 -16.28 -6.68
N ALA A 60 5.77 -16.30 -5.85
CA ALA A 60 5.67 -15.81 -4.47
C ALA A 60 5.36 -14.30 -4.37
N ASP A 61 5.71 -13.56 -5.41
CA ASP A 61 5.61 -12.11 -5.56
C ASP A 61 4.37 -11.65 -6.33
N ILE A 62 3.61 -12.55 -6.97
CA ILE A 62 2.51 -12.17 -7.89
C ILE A 62 1.44 -11.29 -7.23
N LEU A 63 1.19 -11.48 -5.93
CA LEU A 63 0.21 -10.67 -5.19
C LEU A 63 0.66 -9.22 -4.98
N TYR A 64 1.96 -8.95 -5.07
CA TYR A 64 2.54 -7.62 -4.93
C TYR A 64 2.83 -6.97 -6.28
N SER A 65 2.65 -7.70 -7.38
CA SER A 65 2.93 -7.17 -8.72
C SER A 65 1.97 -6.02 -9.07
N PRO A 66 2.45 -4.96 -9.74
CA PRO A 66 1.60 -3.86 -10.18
C PRO A 66 0.39 -4.32 -11.00
N GLU A 67 0.60 -5.26 -11.91
CA GLU A 67 -0.41 -5.81 -12.81
C GLU A 67 -1.55 -6.48 -12.05
N TYR A 68 -1.20 -7.36 -11.10
CA TYR A 68 -2.17 -8.12 -10.31
C TYR A 68 -3.01 -7.19 -9.44
N ARG A 69 -2.35 -6.27 -8.72
CA ARG A 69 -3.02 -5.34 -7.79
C ARG A 69 -3.94 -4.40 -8.55
N PHE A 70 -3.43 -3.76 -9.60
CA PHE A 70 -4.22 -2.87 -10.44
C PHE A 70 -5.42 -3.58 -11.06
N TYR A 71 -5.22 -4.73 -11.71
CA TYR A 71 -6.30 -5.38 -12.44
C TYR A 71 -7.45 -5.82 -11.53
N ASN A 72 -7.15 -6.46 -10.39
CA ASN A 72 -8.19 -6.87 -9.45
C ASN A 72 -8.91 -5.65 -8.86
N GLY A 73 -8.15 -4.60 -8.50
CA GLY A 73 -8.69 -3.33 -8.03
C GLY A 73 -9.64 -2.69 -9.04
N ALA A 74 -9.19 -2.52 -10.29
CA ALA A 74 -9.95 -1.90 -11.37
C ALA A 74 -11.23 -2.69 -11.72
N VAL A 75 -11.14 -4.02 -11.82
CA VAL A 75 -12.30 -4.86 -12.13
C VAL A 75 -13.30 -4.87 -10.98
N SER A 76 -12.86 -4.93 -9.72
CA SER A 76 -13.78 -4.90 -8.56
C SER A 76 -14.60 -3.60 -8.50
N ARG A 77 -14.03 -2.50 -9.02
CA ARG A 77 -14.63 -1.18 -9.09
C ARG A 77 -15.38 -0.91 -10.40
N ASN A 78 -15.42 -1.90 -11.31
CA ASN A 78 -15.98 -1.79 -12.66
C ASN A 78 -15.42 -0.61 -13.46
N LEU A 79 -14.11 -0.33 -13.33
CA LEU A 79 -13.47 0.68 -14.16
C LEU A 79 -13.52 0.25 -15.64
N PRO A 80 -13.84 1.15 -16.58
CA PRO A 80 -13.92 0.86 -18.01
C PRO A 80 -12.52 0.77 -18.63
N ILE A 81 -11.66 -0.10 -18.10
CA ILE A 81 -10.32 -0.33 -18.59
C ILE A 81 -10.35 -1.32 -19.77
N LYS A 82 -9.49 -1.08 -20.75
CA LYS A 82 -9.10 -2.11 -21.72
C LYS A 82 -7.74 -2.64 -21.30
N TYR A 83 -7.70 -3.83 -20.73
CA TYR A 83 -6.45 -4.48 -20.31
C TYR A 83 -5.91 -5.37 -21.42
N ILE A 84 -4.62 -5.27 -21.73
CA ILE A 84 -3.97 -6.04 -22.79
C ILE A 84 -2.76 -6.78 -22.19
N ARG A 85 -2.68 -8.06 -22.49
CA ARG A 85 -1.47 -8.87 -22.37
C ARG A 85 -1.06 -9.32 -23.77
N GLN A 86 0.15 -8.97 -24.19
CA GLN A 86 0.66 -9.34 -25.49
C GLN A 86 1.04 -10.83 -25.53
N GLU A 87 0.63 -11.54 -26.57
CA GLU A 87 0.85 -12.98 -26.66
C GLU A 87 2.32 -13.33 -26.89
N THR A 88 3.07 -12.51 -27.64
CA THR A 88 4.43 -12.89 -28.06
C THR A 88 5.48 -12.71 -26.96
N ASN A 89 5.39 -11.63 -26.18
CA ASN A 89 6.37 -11.28 -25.16
C ASN A 89 5.80 -11.22 -23.74
N GLY A 90 4.48 -11.38 -23.57
CA GLY A 90 3.81 -11.35 -22.28
C GLY A 90 3.76 -9.98 -21.61
N PHE A 91 4.11 -8.90 -22.32
CA PHE A 91 4.07 -7.53 -21.81
C PHE A 91 2.63 -7.09 -21.56
N GLU A 92 2.42 -6.40 -20.44
CA GLU A 92 1.10 -6.05 -19.94
C GLU A 92 0.97 -4.53 -19.84
N TYR A 93 -0.16 -4.02 -20.31
CA TYR A 93 -0.53 -2.61 -20.23
C TYR A 93 -2.04 -2.47 -20.26
N PHE A 94 -2.55 -1.28 -19.99
CA PHE A 94 -3.97 -1.02 -20.10
C PHE A 94 -4.23 0.35 -20.71
N ILE A 95 -5.42 0.51 -21.29
CA ILE A 95 -5.91 1.78 -21.80
C ILE A 95 -7.08 2.20 -20.92
N TYR A 96 -7.03 3.44 -20.47
CA TYR A 96 -8.06 4.08 -19.66
C TYR A 96 -8.10 5.57 -20.02
N ASP A 97 -9.30 6.10 -20.26
CA ASP A 97 -9.51 7.52 -20.59
C ASP A 97 -8.57 8.03 -21.71
N ASP A 98 -8.58 7.33 -22.85
CA ASP A 98 -7.74 7.61 -24.02
C ASP A 98 -6.22 7.76 -23.72
N THR A 99 -5.74 7.13 -22.65
CA THR A 99 -4.32 7.08 -22.27
C THR A 99 -3.88 5.62 -22.12
N LEU A 100 -2.71 5.28 -22.65
CA LEU A 100 -2.08 3.99 -22.45
C LEU A 100 -1.17 4.05 -21.22
N TYR A 101 -1.37 3.13 -20.29
CA TYR A 101 -0.59 3.03 -19.06
C TYR A 101 0.27 1.77 -19.06
N LEU A 102 1.55 1.97 -18.83
CA LEU A 102 2.57 0.95 -18.62
C LEU A 102 2.74 0.70 -17.12
N PHE A 103 2.92 -0.57 -16.75
CA PHE A 103 3.40 -0.91 -15.43
C PHE A 103 4.92 -0.74 -15.36
N PRO A 104 5.46 -0.17 -14.27
CA PRO A 104 6.89 0.02 -14.13
C PRO A 104 7.58 -1.34 -13.98
N ASP A 105 8.76 -1.47 -14.57
CA ASP A 105 9.67 -2.60 -14.40
C ASP A 105 10.92 -2.19 -13.60
N PHE A 106 10.72 -1.25 -12.67
CA PHE A 106 11.71 -0.68 -11.76
C PHE A 106 11.07 -0.46 -10.39
N ASP A 107 11.88 -0.33 -9.33
CA ASP A 107 11.42 -0.34 -7.94
C ASP A 107 11.29 1.09 -7.37
N GLY A 108 12.19 2.00 -7.74
CA GLY A 108 12.24 3.35 -7.22
C GLY A 108 12.50 4.41 -8.29
N ILE A 109 12.17 5.65 -7.93
CA ILE A 109 12.32 6.87 -8.72
C ILE A 109 12.95 7.95 -7.83
N ASP A 110 14.00 8.57 -8.33
CA ASP A 110 14.64 9.71 -7.67
C ASP A 110 14.92 10.85 -8.65
N TYR A 111 15.11 12.04 -8.11
CA TYR A 111 15.50 13.22 -8.85
C TYR A 111 16.87 13.69 -8.41
N ILE A 112 17.82 13.64 -9.35
CA ILE A 112 19.21 14.02 -9.12
C ILE A 112 19.37 15.52 -9.42
N GLU A 113 19.48 16.33 -8.38
CA GLU A 113 19.54 17.80 -8.50
C GLU A 113 20.73 18.26 -9.35
N ASP A 114 21.90 17.65 -9.18
CA ASP A 114 23.12 18.02 -9.91
C ASP A 114 23.02 17.81 -11.42
N LYS A 115 22.18 16.85 -11.84
CA LYS A 115 21.97 16.52 -13.26
C LYS A 115 20.67 17.11 -13.80
N PHE A 116 19.78 17.57 -12.93
CA PHE A 116 18.41 17.97 -13.26
C PHE A 116 17.65 16.86 -14.01
N GLU A 117 17.88 15.61 -13.61
CA GLU A 117 17.36 14.44 -14.33
C GLU A 117 16.71 13.45 -13.35
N TRP A 118 15.65 12.79 -13.83
CA TRP A 118 14.98 11.72 -13.13
C TRP A 118 15.69 10.39 -13.39
N MET A 119 15.95 9.65 -12.33
CA MET A 119 16.55 8.33 -12.36
C MET A 119 15.59 7.29 -11.79
N VAL A 120 15.73 6.07 -12.27
CA VAL A 120 15.04 4.90 -11.74
C VAL A 120 16.08 3.89 -11.28
N ASP A 121 15.73 3.12 -10.26
CA ASP A 121 16.54 1.99 -9.82
C ASP A 121 15.78 0.66 -9.90
N TYR A 122 16.54 -0.40 -10.14
CA TYR A 122 16.05 -1.76 -10.20
C TYR A 122 17.18 -2.70 -9.80
N ASP A 123 16.96 -3.52 -8.77
CA ASP A 123 17.93 -4.53 -8.30
C ASP A 123 19.35 -3.96 -8.02
N GLY A 124 19.43 -2.70 -7.57
CA GLY A 124 20.68 -2.01 -7.26
C GLY A 124 21.38 -1.35 -8.45
N ASP A 125 20.86 -1.51 -9.67
CA ASP A 125 21.28 -0.74 -10.84
C ASP A 125 20.40 0.50 -10.99
N ALA A 126 21.01 1.61 -11.42
CA ALA A 126 20.31 2.87 -11.65
C ALA A 126 20.49 3.33 -13.11
N ASP A 127 19.41 3.80 -13.73
CA ASP A 127 19.43 4.37 -15.08
C ASP A 127 18.56 5.62 -15.16
N PHE A 128 18.69 6.39 -16.23
CA PHE A 128 17.84 7.54 -16.49
C PHE A 128 16.43 7.08 -16.83
N PHE A 129 15.44 7.78 -16.28
CA PHE A 129 14.03 7.45 -16.50
C PHE A 129 13.69 7.38 -17.98
N ASP A 130 14.13 8.35 -18.79
CA ASP A 130 13.83 8.39 -20.24
C ASP A 130 14.36 7.16 -20.99
N LYS A 131 15.56 6.69 -20.66
CA LYS A 131 16.13 5.47 -21.27
C LYS A 131 15.32 4.24 -20.89
N ARG A 132 14.89 4.16 -19.62
CA ARG A 132 14.07 3.04 -19.17
C ARG A 132 12.68 3.09 -19.81
N PHE A 133 12.11 4.28 -19.93
CA PHE A 133 10.84 4.51 -20.61
C PHE A 133 10.91 4.08 -22.07
N ASP A 134 11.93 4.50 -22.83
CA ASP A 134 12.17 4.05 -24.20
C ASP A 134 12.30 2.52 -24.31
N SER A 135 13.00 1.90 -23.35
CA SER A 135 13.10 0.44 -23.28
C SER A 135 11.74 -0.23 -23.10
N MET A 136 10.87 0.31 -22.25
CA MET A 136 9.50 -0.19 -22.09
C MET A 136 8.65 0.03 -23.35
N LEU A 137 8.76 1.20 -23.98
CA LEU A 137 8.07 1.50 -25.25
C LEU A 137 8.47 0.51 -26.35
N SER A 138 9.74 0.09 -26.40
CA SER A 138 10.21 -0.88 -27.38
C SER A 138 9.58 -2.28 -27.26
N LYS A 139 8.95 -2.59 -26.11
CA LYS A 139 8.23 -3.85 -25.87
C LYS A 139 6.81 -3.84 -26.46
N LEU A 140 6.26 -2.68 -26.79
CA LEU A 140 4.94 -2.57 -27.42
C LEU A 140 5.01 -3.04 -28.89
N GLU A 141 4.15 -3.99 -29.26
CA GLU A 141 4.08 -4.51 -30.64
C GLU A 141 3.32 -3.55 -31.57
N ASN A 142 2.37 -2.81 -30.99
CA ASN A 142 1.49 -1.92 -31.72
C ASN A 142 1.89 -0.47 -31.50
N ARG A 143 1.66 0.35 -32.53
CA ARG A 143 1.72 1.81 -32.38
C ARG A 143 0.40 2.34 -31.86
N PHE A 144 0.47 3.27 -30.93
CA PHE A 144 -0.69 3.93 -30.34
C PHE A 144 -0.64 5.42 -30.66
N SER A 145 -1.82 6.00 -30.90
CA SER A 145 -1.99 7.46 -31.03
C SER A 145 -2.26 8.14 -29.69
N TYR A 146 -2.45 7.36 -28.63
CA TYR A 146 -2.71 7.85 -27.27
C TYR A 146 -1.43 8.33 -26.59
N PRO A 147 -1.51 9.28 -25.64
CA PRO A 147 -0.45 9.50 -24.67
C PRO A 147 -0.08 8.19 -23.96
N ILE A 148 1.21 7.97 -23.73
CA ILE A 148 1.72 6.80 -23.02
C ILE A 148 2.33 7.27 -21.71
N ARG A 149 1.89 6.67 -20.60
CA ARG A 149 2.36 7.00 -19.25
C ARG A 149 2.75 5.74 -18.49
N VAL A 150 3.66 5.88 -17.53
CA VAL A 150 3.98 4.86 -16.54
C VAL A 150 3.10 5.12 -15.32
N LEU A 151 2.32 4.13 -14.89
CA LEU A 151 1.58 4.20 -13.64
C LEU A 151 2.52 3.90 -12.48
N ALA A 152 2.98 4.92 -11.76
CA ALA A 152 3.91 4.77 -10.64
C ALA A 152 3.20 5.01 -9.31
N GLU A 153 3.43 4.14 -8.32
CA GLU A 153 2.95 4.37 -6.96
C GLU A 153 3.78 5.46 -6.27
N ARG A 154 3.14 6.23 -5.38
CA ARG A 154 3.79 7.30 -4.61
C ARG A 154 4.99 6.80 -3.81
N ARG A 155 4.92 5.58 -3.29
CA ARG A 155 6.00 4.93 -2.53
C ARG A 155 7.27 4.64 -3.34
N MET A 156 7.19 4.67 -4.67
CA MET A 156 8.36 4.49 -5.53
C MET A 156 9.26 5.73 -5.50
N PHE A 157 8.74 6.89 -5.12
CA PHE A 157 9.51 8.13 -5.09
C PHE A 157 10.20 8.32 -3.74
N TYR A 158 11.54 8.45 -3.75
CA TYR A 158 12.32 8.64 -2.52
C TYR A 158 12.13 9.99 -1.84
N ARG A 159 11.76 11.02 -2.61
CA ARG A 159 11.43 12.33 -2.04
C ARG A 159 10.08 12.29 -1.34
N MET A 160 9.98 12.92 -0.17
CA MET A 160 8.77 12.96 0.65
C MET A 160 7.76 14.02 0.19
N ASN A 161 8.20 15.05 -0.52
CA ASN A 161 7.32 16.05 -1.11
C ASN A 161 7.67 16.24 -2.59
N LEU A 162 6.71 15.93 -3.46
CA LEU A 162 6.84 16.10 -4.91
C LEU A 162 6.12 17.37 -5.40
N SER A 163 5.49 18.13 -4.51
CA SER A 163 4.73 19.32 -4.87
C SER A 163 5.64 20.39 -5.48
N GLY A 164 5.30 20.86 -6.68
CA GLY A 164 6.08 21.87 -7.41
C GLY A 164 7.31 21.31 -8.12
N MET A 165 7.55 20.00 -8.10
CA MET A 165 8.58 19.38 -8.93
C MET A 165 8.10 19.24 -10.37
N ASP A 166 9.04 19.36 -11.31
CA ASP A 166 8.80 19.11 -12.74
C ASP A 166 8.88 17.61 -13.03
N ILE A 167 7.77 16.92 -12.78
CA ILE A 167 7.64 15.47 -12.97
C ILE A 167 7.31 15.21 -14.46
N PRO A 168 8.03 14.31 -15.15
CA PRO A 168 7.76 13.99 -16.55
C PRO A 168 6.29 13.65 -16.79
N GLU A 169 5.69 14.22 -17.83
CA GLU A 169 4.28 13.95 -18.19
C GLU A 169 4.00 12.48 -18.54
N SER A 170 5.06 11.73 -18.86
CA SER A 170 5.07 10.29 -19.07
C SER A 170 5.01 9.50 -17.76
N ILE A 171 4.98 10.13 -16.59
CA ILE A 171 4.72 9.48 -15.31
C ILE A 171 3.36 9.92 -14.79
N PHE A 172 2.53 8.93 -14.45
CA PHE A 172 1.29 9.15 -13.73
C PHE A 172 1.44 8.61 -12.31
N ILE A 173 1.37 9.51 -11.33
CA ILE A 173 1.51 9.15 -9.91
C ILE A 173 0.15 8.76 -9.35
N THR A 174 0.08 7.55 -8.82
CA THR A 174 -1.05 7.05 -8.03
C THR A 174 -0.60 6.72 -6.60
N GLN A 175 -1.52 6.66 -5.64
CA GLN A 175 -1.16 6.26 -4.28
C GLN A 175 -0.91 4.76 -4.17
N SER A 176 -1.85 3.99 -4.70
CA SER A 176 -1.84 2.53 -4.66
C SER A 176 -2.38 1.98 -5.97
N TYR A 177 -1.81 0.88 -6.46
CA TYR A 177 -2.34 0.17 -7.62
C TYR A 177 -3.76 -0.36 -7.38
N ASP A 178 -4.06 -0.84 -6.17
CA ASP A 178 -5.36 -1.42 -5.83
C ASP A 178 -6.50 -0.42 -6.05
N ASP A 179 -6.23 0.86 -5.74
CA ASP A 179 -7.20 1.95 -5.77
C ASP A 179 -6.84 3.03 -6.79
N ALA A 180 -6.02 2.71 -7.79
CA ALA A 180 -5.58 3.66 -8.80
C ALA A 180 -6.76 4.42 -9.43
N PHE A 181 -6.56 5.71 -9.73
CA PHE A 181 -7.59 6.66 -10.16
C PHE A 181 -8.54 7.17 -9.08
N GLU A 182 -8.53 6.58 -7.89
CA GLU A 182 -9.17 7.21 -6.73
C GLU A 182 -8.28 8.34 -6.20
N ASN A 183 -8.90 9.50 -5.96
CA ASN A 183 -8.25 10.64 -5.29
C ASN A 183 -7.13 11.30 -6.09
N ASP A 184 -7.02 10.99 -7.39
CA ASP A 184 -5.95 11.51 -8.22
C ASP A 184 -6.03 13.01 -8.47
N ALA A 185 -7.18 13.63 -8.22
CA ALA A 185 -7.35 15.08 -8.20
C ALA A 185 -6.77 15.76 -6.94
N SER A 186 -6.50 15.01 -5.87
CA SER A 186 -5.96 15.58 -4.63
C SER A 186 -4.48 15.92 -4.78
N PRO A 187 -4.06 17.18 -4.62
CA PRO A 187 -2.64 17.53 -4.64
C PRO A 187 -1.88 16.91 -3.45
N LEU A 188 -2.59 16.60 -2.36
CA LEU A 188 -2.03 15.98 -1.16
C LEU A 188 -1.43 14.59 -1.46
N LYS A 189 -1.76 13.97 -2.59
CA LYS A 189 -1.15 12.71 -2.97
C LYS A 189 0.36 12.82 -3.25
N MET A 190 0.84 14.03 -3.50
CA MET A 190 2.26 14.32 -3.73
C MET A 190 3.07 14.43 -2.43
N ILE A 191 2.39 14.46 -1.28
CA ILE A 191 2.99 14.72 0.03
C ILE A 191 2.92 13.46 0.88
N VAL A 192 4.06 13.07 1.45
CA VAL A 192 4.17 12.01 2.46
C VAL A 192 4.38 12.71 3.81
N PRO A 193 3.47 12.55 4.78
CA PRO A 193 3.56 13.25 6.05
C PRO A 193 4.76 12.74 6.86
N GLN A 194 5.58 13.64 7.38
CA GLN A 194 6.74 13.31 8.20
C GLN A 194 6.46 13.39 9.71
N SER A 195 5.29 13.89 10.09
CA SER A 195 4.85 14.04 11.48
C SER A 195 3.34 13.93 11.62
N THR A 196 2.87 13.71 12.86
CA THR A 196 1.45 13.70 13.18
C THR A 196 0.81 15.06 12.89
N GLU A 197 1.55 16.15 13.12
CA GLU A 197 1.13 17.52 12.81
C GLU A 197 0.89 17.75 11.33
N GLU A 198 1.81 17.29 10.48
CA GLU A 198 1.68 17.39 9.02
C GLU A 198 0.49 16.58 8.52
N LEU A 199 0.33 15.34 9.01
CA LEU A 199 -0.82 14.52 8.67
C LEU A 199 -2.13 15.17 9.11
N TYR A 200 -2.17 15.76 10.31
CA TYR A 200 -3.34 16.50 10.80
C TYR A 200 -3.69 17.67 9.87
N GLY A 201 -2.70 18.42 9.38
CA GLY A 201 -2.89 19.46 8.37
C GLY A 201 -3.48 18.89 7.07
N MET A 202 -2.92 17.79 6.56
CA MET A 202 -3.46 17.10 5.38
C MET A 202 -4.89 16.62 5.58
N MET A 203 -5.25 16.12 6.78
CA MET A 203 -6.62 15.71 7.10
C MET A 203 -7.59 16.90 7.07
N LEU A 204 -7.19 18.06 7.60
CA LEU A 204 -8.00 19.29 7.57
C LEU A 204 -8.24 19.80 6.14
N GLU A 205 -7.24 19.65 5.26
CA GLU A 205 -7.31 20.04 3.85
C GLU A 205 -8.03 19.02 2.96
N THR A 206 -8.27 17.81 3.45
CA THR A 206 -8.87 16.74 2.66
C THR A 206 -10.38 16.94 2.51
N PRO A 207 -10.88 17.16 1.27
CA PRO A 207 -12.30 17.33 1.06
C PRO A 207 -13.08 16.05 1.39
N ASP A 208 -14.28 16.24 1.90
CA ASP A 208 -15.24 15.18 2.25
C ASP A 208 -14.76 14.19 3.32
N LEU A 209 -13.68 14.49 4.05
CA LEU A 209 -13.29 13.71 5.22
C LEU A 209 -14.30 13.97 6.37
N CYS A 210 -14.99 12.92 6.81
CA CYS A 210 -16.04 13.00 7.81
C CYS A 210 -15.51 12.90 9.25
N GLY A 211 -16.39 13.20 10.21
CA GLY A 211 -16.09 13.15 11.63
C GLY A 211 -15.37 14.40 12.14
N ARG A 212 -15.14 14.43 13.46
CA ARG A 212 -14.39 15.51 14.13
C ARG A 212 -13.05 14.95 14.60
N PHE A 213 -11.96 15.57 14.19
CA PHE A 213 -10.63 15.18 14.62
C PHE A 213 -9.90 16.35 15.27
N GLU A 214 -9.08 16.04 16.27
CA GLU A 214 -8.32 17.00 17.06
C GLU A 214 -6.90 16.47 17.27
N LEU A 215 -5.92 17.38 17.20
CA LEU A 215 -4.53 17.08 17.49
C LEU A 215 -4.29 17.21 19.01
N ASP A 216 -3.91 16.12 19.66
CA ASP A 216 -3.37 16.14 21.01
C ASP A 216 -1.84 16.26 20.94
N LYS A 217 -1.36 17.49 21.05
CA LYS A 217 0.09 17.78 21.05
C LYS A 217 0.84 17.15 22.22
N SER A 218 0.16 16.85 23.33
CA SER A 218 0.79 16.25 24.50
C SER A 218 0.97 14.74 24.32
N ALA A 219 0.01 14.09 23.67
CA ALA A 219 0.07 12.67 23.33
C ALA A 219 0.82 12.39 22.02
N GLY A 220 1.00 13.41 21.15
CA GLY A 220 1.60 13.23 19.83
C GLY A 220 0.69 12.48 18.86
N SER A 221 -0.63 12.49 19.09
CA SER A 221 -1.61 11.73 18.32
C SER A 221 -2.81 12.58 17.88
N ILE A 222 -3.49 12.13 16.84
CA ILE A 222 -4.78 12.68 16.39
C ILE A 222 -5.89 11.80 16.95
N THR A 223 -6.84 12.42 17.65
CA THR A 223 -8.07 11.76 18.09
C THR A 223 -9.17 12.07 17.09
N TRP A 224 -9.71 11.06 16.42
CA TRP A 224 -10.71 11.17 15.37
C TRP A 224 -12.03 10.47 15.74
N ASN A 225 -13.05 11.29 15.97
CA ASN A 225 -14.42 10.88 16.27
C ASN A 225 -15.21 10.73 14.97
N LEU A 226 -15.11 9.55 14.33
CA LEU A 226 -15.85 9.24 13.10
C LEU A 226 -17.27 8.72 13.38
N SER A 227 -17.50 8.08 14.53
CA SER A 227 -18.79 7.50 14.91
C SER A 227 -19.03 7.65 16.41
N GLU A 228 -20.30 7.78 16.85
CA GLU A 228 -20.66 8.06 18.25
C GLU A 228 -20.00 7.14 19.29
N ASN A 229 -19.77 5.87 18.93
CA ASN A 229 -19.24 4.85 19.83
C ASN A 229 -17.83 4.38 19.48
N ILE A 230 -17.17 5.02 18.51
CA ILE A 230 -15.80 4.66 18.07
C ILE A 230 -14.93 5.91 17.95
N VAL A 231 -13.77 5.85 18.58
CA VAL A 231 -12.70 6.84 18.47
C VAL A 231 -11.54 6.19 17.75
N ILE A 232 -10.98 6.88 16.76
CA ILE A 232 -9.78 6.44 16.04
C ILE A 232 -8.62 7.29 16.55
N GLU A 233 -7.54 6.65 16.97
CA GLU A 233 -6.30 7.30 17.36
C GLU A 233 -5.26 7.10 16.26
N ILE A 234 -4.56 8.16 15.87
CA ILE A 234 -3.61 8.14 14.75
C ILE A 234 -2.29 8.75 15.19
N GLY A 235 -1.18 8.09 14.88
CA GLY A 235 0.16 8.61 15.11
C GLY A 235 1.07 8.35 13.91
N VAL A 236 1.96 9.29 13.62
CA VAL A 236 2.99 9.18 12.59
C VAL A 236 4.35 9.16 13.28
N ASP A 237 5.02 8.01 13.26
CA ASP A 237 6.39 7.84 13.78
C ASP A 237 7.24 7.08 12.74
N PRO A 238 7.78 7.78 11.71
CA PRO A 238 8.41 7.11 10.58
C PRO A 238 9.53 6.13 11.01
N PRO A 239 9.59 4.92 10.43
CA PRO A 239 8.86 4.49 9.24
C PRO A 239 7.48 3.85 9.49
N GLU A 240 7.11 3.60 10.76
CA GLU A 240 5.89 2.86 11.12
C GLU A 240 4.84 3.80 11.71
N CYS A 241 3.70 3.93 11.04
CA CYS A 241 2.60 4.73 11.56
C CYS A 241 1.58 3.83 12.28
N TYR A 242 0.72 4.46 13.07
CA TYR A 242 -0.27 3.76 13.88
C TYR A 242 -1.67 4.30 13.63
N ILE A 243 -2.65 3.40 13.45
CA ILE A 243 -4.08 3.72 13.49
C ILE A 243 -4.76 2.75 14.46
N GLY A 244 -5.11 3.23 15.65
CA GLY A 244 -5.88 2.49 16.66
C GLY A 244 -7.37 2.76 16.52
N ILE A 245 -8.21 1.73 16.45
CA ILE A 245 -9.67 1.87 16.43
C ILE A 245 -10.23 1.40 17.76
N ASN A 246 -10.74 2.34 18.54
CA ASN A 246 -11.11 2.15 19.94
C ASN A 246 -12.62 2.33 20.16
N LYS A 247 -13.18 1.64 21.15
CA LYS A 247 -14.53 1.97 21.64
C LYS A 247 -14.51 3.33 22.30
N SER A 248 -15.55 4.11 22.12
CA SER A 248 -15.76 5.37 22.84
C SER A 248 -16.65 5.17 24.06
N HIS A 249 -16.29 5.75 25.19
CA HIS A 249 -17.19 5.93 26.34
C HIS A 249 -17.30 7.43 26.62
N GLY A 250 -18.38 8.07 26.15
CA GLY A 250 -18.59 9.51 26.32
C GLY A 250 -17.56 10.38 25.61
N GLY A 251 -17.10 9.97 24.42
CA GLY A 251 -16.10 10.72 23.62
C GLY A 251 -14.65 10.48 24.00
N LYS A 252 -14.38 9.60 24.99
CA LYS A 252 -13.03 9.22 25.41
C LYS A 252 -12.65 7.83 24.91
N VAL A 253 -11.37 7.63 24.65
CA VAL A 253 -10.77 6.33 24.30
C VAL A 253 -11.08 5.31 25.40
N GLY A 254 -11.78 4.25 25.01
CA GLY A 254 -12.04 3.07 25.81
C GLY A 254 -11.18 1.88 25.34
N GLY A 255 -11.74 0.67 25.39
CA GLY A 255 -11.00 -0.53 24.96
C GLY A 255 -10.76 -0.59 23.45
N GLU A 256 -9.55 -0.98 23.06
CA GLU A 256 -9.15 -1.21 21.67
C GLU A 256 -10.01 -2.30 21.02
N ILE A 257 -10.45 -2.02 19.79
CA ILE A 257 -11.08 -3.02 18.93
C ILE A 257 -10.01 -3.66 18.07
N THR A 258 -9.24 -2.87 17.31
CA THR A 258 -8.13 -3.32 16.45
C THR A 258 -7.20 -2.15 16.19
N HIS A 259 -6.01 -2.43 15.68
CA HIS A 259 -5.11 -1.41 15.15
C HIS A 259 -4.54 -1.81 13.78
N LEU A 260 -3.99 -0.82 13.08
CA LEU A 260 -3.27 -0.95 11.82
C LEU A 260 -1.87 -0.33 11.99
N HIS A 261 -0.91 -0.87 11.25
CA HIS A 261 0.45 -0.34 11.16
C HIS A 261 0.79 0.03 9.71
N PRO A 262 0.14 1.06 9.13
CA PRO A 262 0.48 1.50 7.79
C PRO A 262 1.90 2.10 7.77
N SER A 263 2.58 1.99 6.65
CA SER A 263 3.78 2.79 6.43
C SER A 263 3.44 4.28 6.29
N VAL A 264 4.45 5.14 6.39
CA VAL A 264 4.31 6.58 6.14
C VAL A 264 3.74 6.90 4.74
N PHE A 265 3.95 6.01 3.77
CA PHE A 265 3.40 6.16 2.41
C PHE A 265 1.93 5.77 2.30
N GLU A 266 1.42 4.96 3.23
CA GLU A 266 0.07 4.39 3.18
C GLU A 266 -0.91 5.12 4.13
N ILE A 267 -0.42 5.76 5.20
CA ILE A 267 -1.28 6.29 6.26
C ILE A 267 -2.34 7.28 5.76
N TYR A 268 -1.98 8.16 4.82
CA TYR A 268 -2.93 9.12 4.27
C TYR A 268 -4.03 8.44 3.45
N ASP A 269 -3.69 7.39 2.70
CA ASP A 269 -4.65 6.60 1.93
C ASP A 269 -5.59 5.81 2.84
N GLU A 270 -5.07 5.21 3.92
CA GLU A 270 -5.88 4.52 4.92
C GLU A 270 -6.89 5.46 5.58
N ILE A 271 -6.49 6.69 5.91
CA ILE A 271 -7.41 7.73 6.42
C ILE A 271 -8.50 8.04 5.40
N CYS A 272 -8.13 8.20 4.14
CA CYS A 272 -9.08 8.46 3.06
C CYS A 272 -10.09 7.32 2.90
N LYS A 273 -9.63 6.06 2.93
CA LYS A 273 -10.47 4.87 2.87
C LYS A 273 -11.44 4.78 4.03
N ILE A 274 -10.98 5.12 5.24
CA ILE A 274 -11.80 5.06 6.44
C ILE A 274 -12.83 6.20 6.49
N GLY A 275 -12.43 7.42 6.14
CA GLY A 275 -13.13 8.63 6.54
C GLY A 275 -13.87 9.40 5.46
N ARG A 276 -13.62 9.15 4.17
CA ARG A 276 -14.30 9.93 3.13
C ARG A 276 -15.79 9.63 3.10
N ARG A 277 -16.60 10.68 2.92
CA ARG A 277 -18.06 10.60 2.79
C ARG A 277 -18.47 9.50 1.80
N GLY A 278 -19.36 8.62 2.24
CA GLY A 278 -19.83 7.48 1.43
C GLY A 278 -18.97 6.22 1.55
N ASN A 279 -17.85 6.28 2.27
CA ASN A 279 -17.09 5.09 2.63
C ASN A 279 -17.65 4.38 3.86
N VAL A 280 -17.27 3.11 4.00
CA VAL A 280 -17.60 2.27 5.15
C VAL A 280 -16.37 1.48 5.59
N THR A 281 -16.13 1.48 6.90
CA THR A 281 -15.15 0.61 7.54
C THR A 281 -15.86 -0.52 8.26
N VAL A 282 -15.51 -1.76 7.91
CA VAL A 282 -16.09 -2.99 8.46
C VAL A 282 -15.06 -3.70 9.31
N LEU A 283 -15.33 -3.79 10.61
CA LEU A 283 -14.49 -4.49 11.58
C LEU A 283 -15.21 -5.73 12.09
N ARG A 284 -14.47 -6.81 12.28
CA ARG A 284 -14.94 -7.98 13.03
C ARG A 284 -14.28 -7.99 14.39
N ALA A 285 -15.06 -8.10 15.46
CA ALA A 285 -14.54 -8.44 16.78
C ALA A 285 -15.14 -9.76 17.25
N SER A 286 -14.30 -10.65 17.76
CA SER A 286 -14.69 -11.96 18.28
C SER A 286 -13.85 -12.31 19.51
N PRO A 287 -14.23 -13.32 20.31
CA PRO A 287 -13.44 -13.77 21.46
C PRO A 287 -12.01 -14.21 21.09
N VAL A 288 -11.79 -14.62 19.84
CA VAL A 288 -10.49 -15.07 19.33
C VAL A 288 -9.68 -13.96 18.64
N GLY A 289 -10.17 -12.73 18.70
CA GLY A 289 -9.50 -11.56 18.13
C GLY A 289 -10.39 -10.73 17.21
N SER A 290 -9.79 -9.66 16.71
CA SER A 290 -10.42 -8.66 15.86
C SER A 290 -9.67 -8.52 14.53
N ALA A 291 -10.34 -7.97 13.53
CA ALA A 291 -9.74 -7.67 12.25
C ALA A 291 -10.50 -6.55 11.54
N LEU A 292 -9.76 -5.68 10.85
CA LEU A 292 -10.28 -4.88 9.74
C LEU A 292 -10.58 -5.82 8.57
N LEU A 293 -11.81 -5.80 8.06
CA LEU A 293 -12.23 -6.61 6.92
C LEU A 293 -12.31 -5.81 5.62
N TYR A 294 -12.65 -4.53 5.72
CA TYR A 294 -12.85 -3.63 4.59
C TYR A 294 -12.81 -2.17 5.04
N ALA A 295 -12.19 -1.30 4.25
CA ALA A 295 -12.32 0.15 4.32
C ALA A 295 -12.34 0.69 2.88
N GLY A 296 -13.32 1.53 2.54
CA GLY A 296 -13.51 2.04 1.17
C GLY A 296 -14.97 2.30 0.85
N ARG A 297 -15.29 2.48 -0.44
CA ARG A 297 -16.63 2.88 -0.89
C ARG A 297 -17.72 1.87 -0.49
N LYS A 298 -18.84 2.38 0.03
CA LYS A 298 -19.93 1.53 0.54
C LYS A 298 -20.65 0.73 -0.55
N ASP A 299 -20.79 1.29 -1.75
CA ASP A 299 -21.51 0.69 -2.88
C ASP A 299 -20.88 -0.61 -3.40
N VAL A 300 -19.56 -0.77 -3.23
CA VAL A 300 -18.81 -1.96 -3.62
C VAL A 300 -18.37 -2.83 -2.42
N CYS A 301 -18.82 -2.51 -1.21
CA CYS A 301 -18.45 -3.26 -0.01
C CYS A 301 -18.99 -4.71 -0.05
N PRO A 302 -18.13 -5.74 0.03
CA PRO A 302 -18.55 -7.14 -0.11
C PRO A 302 -19.18 -7.70 1.18
N TYR A 303 -19.18 -6.93 2.27
CA TYR A 303 -19.67 -7.37 3.57
C TYR A 303 -21.05 -6.76 3.85
N PRO A 304 -22.11 -7.58 4.01
CA PRO A 304 -23.45 -7.07 4.31
C PRO A 304 -23.63 -6.74 5.80
N ARG A 305 -24.22 -5.56 6.08
CA ARG A 305 -24.43 -5.01 7.43
C ARG A 305 -25.19 -5.94 8.37
N GLU A 306 -26.12 -6.72 7.84
CA GLU A 306 -27.04 -7.55 8.63
C GLU A 306 -26.49 -8.95 8.93
N LYS A 307 -25.26 -9.28 8.51
CA LYS A 307 -24.71 -10.62 8.68
C LYS A 307 -24.54 -10.96 10.16
N LYS A 308 -25.37 -11.89 10.65
CA LYS A 308 -25.26 -12.45 11.99
C LYS A 308 -24.04 -13.38 12.06
N LEU A 309 -23.10 -13.07 12.94
CA LEU A 309 -22.00 -13.96 13.28
C LEU A 309 -22.45 -14.91 14.39
N LEU A 310 -22.01 -16.18 14.29
CA LEU A 310 -22.24 -17.19 15.33
C LEU A 310 -21.54 -16.79 16.64
N LEU A 311 -20.35 -16.19 16.54
CA LEU A 311 -19.57 -15.63 17.64
C LEU A 311 -18.97 -14.29 17.22
N GLY A 312 -19.15 -13.26 18.06
CA GLY A 312 -18.63 -11.92 17.81
C GLY A 312 -19.65 -10.94 17.21
N LYS A 313 -19.15 -9.78 16.77
CA LYS A 313 -19.95 -8.68 16.22
C LYS A 313 -19.21 -8.00 15.07
N TYR A 314 -19.96 -7.55 14.07
CA TYR A 314 -19.45 -6.58 13.09
C TYR A 314 -19.69 -5.16 13.57
N TYR A 315 -18.66 -4.32 13.44
CA TYR A 315 -18.81 -2.87 13.50
C TYR A 315 -18.83 -2.35 12.07
N TYR A 316 -19.87 -1.58 11.75
CA TYR A 316 -20.04 -0.89 10.48
C TYR A 316 -19.94 0.60 10.76
N LEU A 317 -18.83 1.20 10.36
CA LEU A 317 -18.55 2.62 10.55
C LEU A 317 -18.75 3.31 9.21
N GLU A 318 -19.88 4.00 9.08
CA GLU A 318 -20.16 4.76 7.88
C GLU A 318 -19.67 6.19 8.07
N ALA A 319 -18.84 6.67 7.14
CA ALA A 319 -18.40 8.06 7.09
C ALA A 319 -19.53 8.92 6.50
N ARG A 320 -20.15 9.76 7.34
CA ARG A 320 -21.31 10.58 7.00
C ARG A 320 -21.22 11.99 7.55
#